data_AF-A0A6I4UI12-F1
#
_entry.id   AF-A0A6I4UI12-F1
#
_cell.length_a   1.000
_cell.length_b   1.000
_cell.length_c   1.000
_cell.angle_alpha   90.00
_cell.angle_beta   90.00
_cell.angle_gamma   90.00
#
_symmetry.space_group_name_H-M   'P 1'
#
loop_
_entity.id
_entity.type
_entity.pdbx_description
1 polymer ?
#
loop_
_entity_poly.entity_id
_entity_poly.type
_entity_poly.pdbx_seq_one_letter_code
_entity_poly.pdbx_strand_id
1 'polypeptide(L)'
;MALACDLVRHFDDLLAVGWAPAGSVIGRRFFESVTTAWLDGGPFPALGLTAFVEAPDGALQSVGLAFWIDRELRIEPPLSADRVAATRLAIRLVNHLVLIGELEADDHITAPDGTRLVLRPSRERALISVWRE
;
A
#
# COMPACT_ATOMS: atom_id res chain seq x y z
N MET A 1 -13.33 -1.03 8.75
CA MET A 1 -12.46 -0.09 9.49
C MET A 1 -13.18 0.78 10.51
N ALA A 2 -14.43 1.22 10.30
CA ALA A 2 -15.17 2.03 11.28
C ALA A 2 -15.20 1.42 12.70
N LEU A 3 -15.51 0.13 12.82
CA LEU A 3 -15.45 -0.59 14.11
C LEU A 3 -14.07 -0.50 14.78
N ALA A 4 -12.97 -0.55 14.03
CA ALA A 4 -11.63 -0.45 14.60
C ALA A 4 -11.37 0.96 15.15
N CYS A 5 -11.85 2.03 14.49
CA CYS A 5 -11.80 3.39 15.03
C CYS A 5 -12.58 3.50 16.35
N ASP A 6 -13.78 2.92 16.41
CA ASP A 6 -14.62 2.98 17.60
C ASP A 6 -13.97 2.23 18.78
N LEU A 7 -13.37 1.06 18.53
CA LEU A 7 -12.60 0.34 19.55
C LEU A 7 -11.41 1.15 20.04
N VAL A 8 -10.66 1.80 19.14
CA VAL A 8 -9.52 2.66 19.50
C VAL A 8 -9.94 3.88 20.33
N ARG A 9 -11.15 4.39 20.12
CA ARG A 9 -11.73 5.49 20.92
C ARG A 9 -12.24 5.01 22.28
N HIS A 10 -12.70 3.77 22.37
CA HIS A 10 -13.26 3.20 23.59
C HIS A 10 -12.19 2.89 24.65
N PHE A 11 -10.98 2.50 24.25
CA PHE A 11 -9.90 2.14 25.17
C PHE A 11 -8.89 3.27 25.33
N ASP A 12 -9.01 4.03 26.43
CA ASP A 12 -8.17 5.21 26.67
C ASP A 12 -6.68 4.91 26.88
N ASP A 13 -6.35 3.72 27.38
CA ASP A 13 -4.97 3.30 27.59
C ASP A 13 -4.36 2.57 26.38
N LEU A 14 -5.09 2.48 25.25
CA LEU A 14 -4.58 1.84 24.04
C LEU A 14 -3.39 2.62 23.47
N LEU A 15 -2.24 1.95 23.37
CA LEU A 15 -1.00 2.55 22.87
C LEU A 15 -0.90 2.46 21.33
N ALA A 16 -1.26 1.31 20.77
CA ALA A 16 -1.13 1.02 19.34
C ALA A 16 -2.08 -0.09 18.88
N VAL A 17 -2.31 -0.13 17.57
CA VAL A 17 -3.05 -1.18 16.86
C VAL A 17 -2.05 -2.07 16.14
N GLY A 18 -2.05 -3.36 16.46
CA GLY A 18 -1.33 -4.37 15.69
C GLY A 18 -2.10 -4.72 14.41
N TRP A 19 -1.44 -4.66 13.26
CA TRP A 19 -2.02 -5.05 11.98
C TRP A 19 -1.25 -6.22 11.38
N ALA A 20 -1.75 -7.43 11.66
CA ALA A 20 -1.10 -8.68 11.28
C ALA A 20 -0.80 -8.81 9.78
N PRO A 21 -1.68 -8.39 8.83
CA PRO A 21 -1.40 -8.55 7.40
C PRO A 21 -0.10 -7.87 6.95
N ALA A 22 0.25 -6.73 7.53
CA ALA A 22 1.49 -6.01 7.23
C ALA A 22 2.60 -6.24 8.27
N GLY A 23 2.34 -7.03 9.32
CA GLY A 23 3.24 -7.20 10.45
C GLY A 23 3.56 -5.89 11.18
N SER A 24 2.66 -4.91 11.15
CA SER A 24 2.92 -3.55 11.62
C SER A 24 2.27 -3.27 12.98
N VAL A 25 2.79 -2.25 13.67
CA VAL A 25 2.22 -1.70 14.91
C VAL A 25 2.04 -0.19 14.70
N ILE A 26 0.80 0.28 14.81
CA ILE A 26 0.38 1.62 14.43
C ILE A 26 -0.05 2.38 15.68
N GLY A 27 0.62 3.48 16.03
CA GLY A 27 0.27 4.26 17.23
C GLY A 27 -1.18 4.78 17.18
N ARG A 28 -1.87 4.77 18.34
CA ARG A 28 -3.30 5.15 18.49
C ARG A 28 -3.71 6.36 17.68
N ARG A 29 -3.07 7.50 17.93
CA ARG A 29 -3.41 8.80 17.31
C ARG A 29 -3.24 8.79 15.80
N PHE A 30 -2.16 8.14 15.32
CA PHE A 30 -1.91 8.05 13.89
C PHE A 30 -2.96 7.15 13.22
N PHE A 31 -3.22 5.97 13.78
CA PHE A 31 -4.26 5.05 13.28
C PHE A 31 -5.62 5.73 13.20
N GLU A 32 -6.06 6.39 14.27
CA GLU A 32 -7.35 7.08 14.32
C GLU A 32 -7.44 8.17 13.25
N SER A 33 -6.39 8.99 13.13
CA SER A 33 -6.35 10.09 12.16
C SER A 33 -6.46 9.60 10.72
N VAL A 34 -5.59 8.66 10.31
CA VAL A 34 -5.53 8.22 8.92
C VAL A 34 -6.72 7.35 8.53
N THR A 35 -7.25 6.56 9.48
CA THR A 35 -8.42 5.71 9.21
C THR A 35 -9.70 6.53 9.16
N THR A 36 -9.85 7.53 10.04
CA THR A 36 -11.00 8.45 9.97
C THR A 36 -10.98 9.23 8.66
N ALA A 37 -9.83 9.79 8.27
CA ALA A 37 -9.70 10.49 7.00
C ALA A 37 -10.07 9.61 5.79
N TRP A 38 -9.68 8.32 5.81
CA TRP A 38 -10.07 7.38 4.76
C TRP A 38 -11.57 7.09 4.76
N LEU A 39 -12.18 6.86 5.92
CA LEU A 39 -13.63 6.63 6.06
C LEU A 39 -14.46 7.84 5.57
N ASP A 40 -13.91 9.05 5.69
CA ASP A 40 -14.50 10.28 5.17
C ASP A 40 -14.28 10.50 3.66
N GLY A 41 -13.75 9.49 2.95
CA GLY A 41 -13.50 9.52 1.50
C GLY A 41 -12.11 9.99 1.09
N GLY A 42 -11.19 10.13 2.04
CA GLY A 42 -9.79 10.42 1.80
C GLY A 42 -9.00 9.22 1.23
N PRO A 43 -7.67 9.34 1.08
CA PRO A 43 -6.84 8.26 0.55
C PRO A 43 -6.75 7.08 1.51
N PHE A 44 -6.55 5.89 0.94
CA PHE A 44 -6.27 4.67 1.70
C PHE A 44 -5.01 4.85 2.56
N PRO A 45 -5.02 4.44 3.85
CA PRO A 45 -3.91 4.67 4.75
C PRO A 45 -2.83 3.60 4.57
N ALA A 46 -2.12 3.68 3.44
CA ALA A 46 -1.10 2.70 3.05
C ALA A 46 -0.01 2.55 4.12
N LEU A 47 0.45 3.66 4.71
CA LEU A 47 1.39 3.60 5.82
C LEU A 47 0.72 3.01 7.05
N GLY A 48 1.19 1.85 7.50
CA GLY A 48 0.63 1.11 8.61
C GLY A 48 -0.25 -0.05 8.16
N LEU A 49 -1.17 0.13 7.22
CA LEU A 49 -1.98 -0.99 6.71
C LEU A 49 -1.26 -1.83 5.64
N THR A 50 -0.18 -1.28 5.08
CA THR A 50 0.79 -1.99 4.25
C THR A 50 2.20 -1.67 4.76
N ALA A 51 3.11 -2.61 4.62
CA ALA A 51 4.54 -2.40 4.80
C ALA A 51 5.24 -2.49 3.44
N PHE A 52 6.46 -1.95 3.34
CA PHE A 52 7.31 -2.09 2.16
C PHE A 52 8.65 -2.66 2.56
N VAL A 53 9.06 -3.73 1.90
CA VAL A 53 10.32 -4.43 2.14
C VAL A 53 11.17 -4.45 0.88
N GLU A 54 12.48 -4.41 1.07
CA GLU A 54 13.43 -4.63 -0.01
C GLU A 54 13.54 -6.12 -0.29
N ALA A 55 13.33 -6.51 -1.54
CA ALA A 55 13.56 -7.87 -2.01
C ALA A 55 15.04 -8.09 -2.35
N PRO A 56 15.54 -9.35 -2.36
CA PRO A 56 16.96 -9.65 -2.61
C PRO A 56 17.52 -9.15 -3.94
N ASP A 57 16.66 -8.94 -4.95
CA ASP A 57 17.01 -8.41 -6.27
C ASP A 57 16.93 -6.87 -6.34
N GLY A 58 16.70 -6.20 -5.21
CA GLY A 58 16.64 -4.76 -5.11
C GLY A 58 15.27 -4.16 -5.41
N ALA A 59 14.23 -4.95 -5.68
CA ALA A 59 12.87 -4.43 -5.79
C ALA A 59 12.32 -3.94 -4.45
N LEU A 60 11.33 -3.06 -4.50
CA LEU A 60 10.53 -2.67 -3.35
C LEU A 60 9.18 -3.40 -3.42
N GLN A 61 8.87 -4.25 -2.45
CA GLN A 61 7.65 -5.06 -2.44
C GLN A 61 6.76 -4.69 -1.25
N SER A 62 5.44 -4.65 -1.46
CA SER A 62 4.51 -4.51 -0.35
C SER A 62 4.34 -5.80 0.45
N VAL A 63 3.89 -5.64 1.69
CA VAL A 63 3.40 -6.72 2.54
C VAL A 63 2.09 -6.27 3.17
N GLY A 64 1.06 -7.10 3.05
CA GLY A 64 -0.27 -6.87 3.62
C GLY A 64 -1.26 -6.23 2.64
N LEU A 65 -0.83 -5.84 1.44
CA LEU A 65 -1.75 -5.34 0.41
C LEU A 65 -2.68 -6.45 -0.09
N ALA A 66 -2.20 -7.69 -0.11
CA ALA A 66 -3.00 -8.83 -0.55
C ALA A 66 -4.24 -9.07 0.34
N PHE A 67 -4.27 -8.57 1.58
CA PHE A 67 -5.47 -8.61 2.40
C PHE A 67 -6.63 -7.77 1.82
N TRP A 68 -6.32 -6.77 1.01
CA TRP A 68 -7.30 -5.85 0.42
C TRP A 68 -7.68 -6.21 -1.01
N ILE A 69 -6.72 -6.69 -1.80
CA ILE A 69 -6.89 -6.89 -3.26
C ILE A 69 -6.30 -8.22 -3.78
N ASP A 70 -6.03 -9.18 -2.89
CA ASP A 70 -5.46 -10.51 -3.19
C ASP A 70 -4.08 -10.53 -3.88
N ARG A 71 -3.44 -9.37 -4.04
CA ARG A 71 -2.12 -9.21 -4.67
C ARG A 71 -1.24 -8.25 -3.88
N GLU A 72 0.06 -8.50 -3.84
CA GLU A 72 1.07 -7.53 -3.40
C GLU A 72 1.59 -6.68 -4.57
N LEU A 73 1.94 -5.44 -4.30
CA LEU A 73 2.60 -4.54 -5.22
C LEU A 73 4.11 -4.76 -5.19
N ARG A 74 4.75 -4.68 -6.35
CA ARG A 74 6.20 -4.78 -6.47
C ARG A 74 6.74 -3.76 -7.47
N ILE A 75 7.57 -2.84 -6.99
CA ILE A 75 8.29 -1.87 -7.82
C ILE A 75 9.64 -2.47 -8.20
N GLU A 76 9.81 -2.74 -9.49
CA GLU A 76 10.98 -3.43 -10.01
C GLU A 76 12.17 -2.46 -10.17
N PRO A 77 13.42 -2.95 -10.07
CA PRO A 77 14.58 -2.18 -10.48
C PRO A 77 14.52 -1.83 -11.97
N PRO A 78 15.09 -0.68 -12.40
CA PRO A 78 15.78 0.32 -11.58
C PRO A 78 14.84 1.34 -10.93
N LEU A 79 13.52 1.24 -11.12
CA LEU A 79 12.54 2.20 -10.59
C LEU A 79 12.55 2.28 -9.06
N SER A 80 12.96 1.19 -8.41
CA SER A 80 13.10 1.08 -6.96
C SER A 80 14.45 1.57 -6.40
N ALA A 81 15.38 2.05 -7.25
CA ALA A 81 16.74 2.42 -6.84
C ALA A 81 16.78 3.60 -5.84
N ASP A 82 15.97 4.65 -6.07
CA ASP A 82 15.71 5.66 -5.03
C ASP A 82 14.58 5.15 -4.14
N ARG A 83 14.93 4.64 -2.96
CA ARG A 83 14.00 4.06 -2.00
C ARG A 83 12.92 5.04 -1.56
N VAL A 84 13.26 6.32 -1.38
CA VAL A 84 12.30 7.32 -0.89
C VAL A 84 11.31 7.67 -2.00
N ALA A 85 11.78 7.84 -3.23
CA ALA A 85 10.91 8.03 -4.38
C ALA A 85 10.02 6.80 -4.64
N ALA A 86 10.59 5.59 -4.56
CA ALA A 86 9.90 4.34 -4.74
C ALA A 86 8.80 4.12 -3.69
N THR A 87 9.06 4.37 -2.40
CA THR A 87 8.02 4.28 -1.36
C THR A 87 6.89 5.29 -1.59
N ARG A 88 7.21 6.53 -1.98
CA ARG A 88 6.17 7.52 -2.33
C ARG A 88 5.33 7.09 -3.53
N LEU A 89 5.96 6.49 -4.54
CA LEU A 89 5.25 5.89 -5.67
C LEU A 89 4.37 4.73 -5.22
N ALA A 90 4.91 3.82 -4.40
CA ALA A 90 4.20 2.66 -3.91
C ALA A 90 2.94 3.03 -3.12
N ILE A 91 3.02 4.04 -2.23
CA ILE A 91 1.86 4.56 -1.49
C ILE A 91 0.75 5.03 -2.43
N ARG A 92 1.10 5.76 -3.49
CA ARG A 92 0.11 6.25 -4.48
C ARG A 92 -0.50 5.11 -5.28
N LEU A 93 0.30 4.14 -5.71
CA LEU A 93 -0.16 2.98 -6.46
C LEU A 93 -1.03 2.06 -5.59
N VAL A 94 -0.67 1.85 -4.32
CA VAL A 94 -1.52 1.13 -3.36
C VAL A 94 -2.88 1.81 -3.23
N ASN A 95 -2.91 3.14 -3.04
CA ASN A 95 -4.18 3.86 -3.00
C ASN A 95 -5.00 3.67 -4.28
N HIS A 96 -4.37 3.79 -5.45
CA HIS A 96 -5.05 3.56 -6.73
C HIS A 96 -5.61 2.13 -6.83
N LEU A 97 -4.81 1.12 -6.53
CA LEU A 97 -5.19 -0.30 -6.61
C LEU A 97 -6.31 -0.65 -5.64
N VAL A 98 -6.31 -0.12 -4.42
CA VAL A 98 -7.43 -0.33 -3.47
C VAL A 98 -8.72 0.30 -3.98
N LEU A 99 -8.66 1.40 -4.72
CA LEU A 99 -9.84 2.06 -5.28
C LEU A 99 -10.41 1.32 -6.50
N ILE A 100 -9.54 0.80 -7.39
CA ILE A 100 -10.00 0.07 -8.58
C ILE A 100 -10.30 -1.41 -8.30
N GLY A 101 -9.70 -1.98 -7.25
CA GLY A 101 -9.80 -3.40 -6.91
C GLY A 101 -8.89 -4.28 -7.75
N GLU A 102 -9.45 -5.34 -8.34
CA GLU A 102 -8.68 -6.33 -9.10
C GLU A 102 -8.17 -5.75 -10.43
N LEU A 103 -6.89 -6.00 -10.71
CA LEU A 103 -6.25 -5.67 -11.97
C LEU A 103 -6.13 -6.93 -12.84
N GLU A 104 -7.02 -7.12 -13.81
CA GLU A 104 -7.05 -8.31 -14.68
C GLU A 104 -6.07 -8.26 -15.86
N ALA A 105 -5.71 -7.06 -16.30
CA ALA A 105 -4.84 -6.83 -17.45
C ALA A 105 -3.80 -5.75 -17.16
N ASP A 106 -2.81 -5.62 -18.05
CA ASP A 106 -1.82 -4.56 -17.99
C ASP A 106 -2.52 -3.18 -17.96
N ASP A 107 -2.06 -2.31 -17.06
CA ASP A 107 -2.52 -0.93 -16.96
C ASP A 107 -1.35 0.04 -17.08
N HIS A 108 -1.63 1.21 -17.64
CA HIS A 108 -0.66 2.25 -17.93
C HIS A 108 -0.99 3.53 -17.17
N ILE A 109 -0.11 3.89 -16.23
CA ILE A 109 -0.30 5.07 -15.39
C ILE A 109 0.78 6.09 -15.70
N THR A 110 0.40 7.35 -15.82
CA THR A 110 1.36 8.47 -15.90
C THR A 110 1.60 9.01 -14.50
N ALA A 111 2.83 8.87 -14.00
CA ALA A 111 3.23 9.43 -12.72
C ALA A 111 3.21 10.98 -12.77
N PRO A 112 3.15 11.68 -11.62
CA PRO A 112 3.10 13.14 -11.59
C PRO A 112 4.28 13.85 -12.27
N ASP A 113 5.41 13.16 -12.44
CA ASP A 113 6.60 13.65 -13.13
C ASP A 113 6.56 13.41 -14.65
N GLY A 114 5.46 12.88 -15.19
CA GLY A 114 5.28 12.53 -16.61
C GLY A 114 5.80 11.14 -16.99
N THR A 115 6.43 10.41 -16.07
CA THR A 115 6.91 9.05 -16.32
C THR A 115 5.74 8.12 -16.61
N ARG A 116 5.79 7.36 -17.71
CA ARG A 116 4.83 6.28 -17.97
C ARG A 116 5.26 5.01 -17.25
N LEU A 117 4.33 4.43 -16.51
CA LEU A 117 4.50 3.22 -15.75
C LEU A 117 3.58 2.15 -16.31
N VAL A 118 4.08 0.91 -16.33
CA VAL A 118 3.28 -0.26 -16.68
C VAL A 118 3.09 -1.09 -15.42
N LEU A 119 1.83 -1.38 -15.08
CA LEU A 119 1.42 -2.27 -14.01
C LEU A 119 1.02 -3.60 -14.65
N ARG A 120 1.70 -4.68 -14.26
CA ARG A 120 1.46 -6.03 -14.79
C ARG A 120 1.05 -7.00 -13.70
N PRO A 121 -0.19 -7.52 -13.71
CA PRO A 121 -0.56 -8.62 -12.84
C PRO A 121 0.18 -9.90 -13.25
N SER A 122 0.75 -10.61 -12.28
CA SER A 122 1.37 -11.91 -12.52
C SER A 122 0.30 -13.00 -12.62
N ARG A 123 0.45 -13.88 -13.62
CA ARG A 123 -0.41 -15.07 -13.78
C ARG A 123 -0.08 -16.18 -12.79
N GLU A 124 1.16 -16.24 -12.31
CA GLU A 124 1.67 -17.33 -11.47
C GLU A 124 1.83 -16.93 -10.00
N ARG A 125 1.97 -15.63 -9.73
CA ARG A 125 2.22 -15.10 -8.38
C ARG A 125 1.12 -14.12 -7.99
N ALA A 126 0.84 -14.00 -6.70
CA ALA A 126 -0.04 -12.98 -6.15
C ALA A 126 0.64 -11.59 -6.14
N LEU A 127 1.13 -11.13 -7.31
CA LEU A 127 1.92 -9.91 -7.48
C LEU A 127 1.42 -9.04 -8.63
N ILE A 128 1.54 -7.72 -8.45
CA ILE A 128 1.46 -6.71 -9.50
C ILE A 128 2.83 -6.03 -9.62
N SER A 129 3.49 -6.21 -10.76
CA SER A 129 4.84 -5.66 -10.99
C SER A 129 4.76 -4.32 -11.70
N VAL A 130 5.58 -3.36 -11.25
CA VAL A 130 5.61 -1.99 -11.78
C VAL A 130 6.95 -1.73 -12.44
N TRP A 131 6.90 -1.30 -13.69
CA TRP A 131 8.06 -0.96 -14.51
C TRP A 131 7.91 0.46 -15.04
N ARG A 132 9.04 1.09 -15.37
CA ARG A 132 9.03 2.22 -16.30
C ARG A 132 8.83 1.66 -17.71
N GLU A 133 7.95 2.30 -18.49
CA GLU A 133 7.76 1.99 -19.92
C GLU A 133 9.03 2.30 -20.73
#